data_AF-A0A355EWQ2-F1
#
_entry.id   AF-A0A355EWQ2-F1
#
_cell.length_a   1.000
_cell.length_b   1.000
_cell.length_c   1.000
_cell.angle_alpha   90.00
_cell.angle_beta   90.00
_cell.angle_gamma   90.00
#
_symmetry.space_group_name_H-M   'P 1'
#
loop_
_entity.id
_entity.type
_entity.pdbx_description
1 polymer ?
#
loop_
_entity_poly.entity_id
_entity_poly.type
_entity_poly.pdbx_seq_one_letter_code
_entity_poly.pdbx_strand_id
1 'polypeptide(L)'
;GKTGRRAVFAEHAGKLGLMARTAEAKYILSAGNTRFFPDGASLYDLQADPEETRNLAGQNHPSEQRLSDLLRRWLAERRGVAAPVNPREPSDEEKARLKALGYG
;
A
#
# COMPACT_ATOMS: atom_id res chain seq x y z
N GLY A 1 17.81 19.15 16.49
CA GLY A 1 16.57 18.36 16.38
C GLY A 1 16.66 17.47 15.17
N LYS A 2 16.77 16.15 15.35
CA LYS A 2 17.01 15.17 14.27
C LYS A 2 15.72 14.42 13.94
N THR A 3 14.77 15.07 13.29
CA THR A 3 13.63 14.38 12.67
C THR A 3 14.06 13.98 11.25
N GLY A 4 14.68 12.80 11.15
CA GLY A 4 15.04 12.19 9.88
C GLY A 4 13.84 12.17 8.92
N ARG A 5 14.10 12.49 7.66
CA ARG A 5 13.16 12.62 6.54
C ARG A 5 11.97 11.65 6.67
N ARG A 6 10.79 12.19 7.00
CA ARG A 6 9.54 11.45 7.18
C ARG A 6 9.17 10.73 5.89
N ALA A 7 8.90 9.42 5.98
CA ALA A 7 8.18 8.72 4.93
C ALA A 7 6.76 9.30 4.82
N VAL A 8 6.31 9.56 3.60
CA VAL A 8 4.95 10.01 3.29
C VAL A 8 4.14 8.79 2.86
N PHE A 9 2.93 8.66 3.41
CA PHE A 9 2.00 7.59 3.09
C PHE A 9 0.74 8.15 2.46
N ALA A 10 0.22 7.47 1.45
CA ALA A 10 -1.00 7.90 0.77
C ALA A 10 -1.79 6.71 0.20
N GLU A 11 -3.10 6.91 0.07
CA GLU A 11 -3.95 6.09 -0.79
C GLU A 11 -3.69 6.50 -2.26
N HIS A 12 -3.50 5.51 -3.12
CA HIS A 12 -3.22 5.67 -4.54
C HIS A 12 -4.42 5.14 -5.36
N ALA A 13 -4.60 5.66 -6.58
CA ALA A 13 -5.62 5.22 -7.53
C ALA A 13 -7.04 5.05 -6.93
N GLY A 14 -7.53 6.02 -6.14
CA GLY A 14 -8.89 5.97 -5.60
C GLY A 14 -9.15 4.84 -4.59
N LYS A 15 -8.19 4.59 -3.69
CA LYS A 15 -8.17 3.51 -2.67
C LYS A 15 -7.82 2.12 -3.18
N LEU A 16 -7.48 1.99 -4.47
CA LEU A 16 -7.06 0.74 -5.10
C LEU A 16 -5.54 0.55 -5.08
N GLY A 17 -4.84 1.37 -4.31
CA GLY A 17 -3.44 1.16 -4.01
C GLY A 17 -3.01 1.95 -2.79
N LEU A 18 -1.84 1.58 -2.27
CA LEU A 18 -1.19 2.22 -1.14
C LEU A 18 0.22 2.63 -1.56
N MET A 19 0.70 3.77 -1.07
CA MET A 19 2.01 4.30 -1.42
C MET A 19 2.79 4.71 -0.18
N ALA A 20 4.07 4.37 -0.16
CA ALA A 20 5.08 4.91 0.76
C ALA A 20 6.18 5.59 -0.05
N ARG A 21 6.50 6.84 0.27
CA ARG A 21 7.56 7.62 -0.39
C ARG A 21 8.53 8.20 0.63
N THR A 22 9.82 8.05 0.37
CA THR A 22 10.90 8.77 1.06
C THR A 22 11.58 9.73 0.07
N ALA A 23 12.66 10.39 0.49
CA ALA A 23 13.50 11.15 -0.43
C ALA A 23 14.27 10.26 -1.43
N GLU A 24 14.43 8.98 -1.11
CA GLU A 24 15.30 8.06 -1.84
C GLU A 24 14.53 7.07 -2.71
N ALA A 25 13.33 6.68 -2.28
CA ALA A 25 12.57 5.65 -3.00
C ALA A 25 11.07 5.82 -2.82
N LYS A 26 10.32 5.26 -3.76
CA LYS A 26 8.86 5.21 -3.77
C LYS A 26 8.41 3.78 -3.96
N TYR A 27 7.55 3.31 -3.07
CA TYR A 27 6.92 2.01 -3.13
C TYR A 27 5.42 2.17 -3.27
N ILE A 28 4.82 1.42 -4.18
CA ILE A 28 3.38 1.39 -4.44
C ILE A 28 2.95 -0.08 -4.40
N LEU A 29 1.87 -0.35 -3.69
CA LEU A 29 1.15 -1.62 -3.77
C LEU A 29 -0.21 -1.33 -4.39
N SER A 30 -0.44 -1.77 -5.63
CA SER A 30 -1.73 -1.61 -6.31
C SER A 30 -2.50 -2.93 -6.30
N ALA A 31 -3.81 -2.85 -6.15
CA ALA A 31 -4.74 -3.97 -6.30
C ALA A 31 -5.17 -4.19 -7.77
N GLY A 32 -4.60 -3.43 -8.70
CA GLY A 32 -4.95 -3.47 -10.12
C GLY A 32 -6.32 -2.85 -10.41
N ASN A 33 -6.38 -1.93 -11.37
CA ASN A 33 -7.67 -1.41 -11.84
C ASN A 33 -7.68 -0.98 -13.30
N THR A 34 -6.50 -0.75 -13.89
CA THR A 34 -6.37 -0.28 -15.26
C THR A 34 -5.11 -0.85 -15.90
N ARG A 35 -5.02 -0.74 -17.24
CA ARG A 35 -3.80 -1.06 -17.98
C ARG A 35 -2.58 -0.23 -17.54
N PHE A 36 -2.79 0.94 -16.92
CA PHE A 36 -1.74 1.84 -16.46
C PHE A 36 -1.28 1.56 -15.02
N PHE A 37 -2.11 0.86 -14.24
CA PHE A 37 -1.83 0.45 -12.87
C PHE A 37 -2.11 -1.05 -12.74
N PRO A 38 -1.16 -1.90 -13.18
CA PRO A 38 -1.28 -3.34 -13.04
C PRO A 38 -1.32 -3.72 -11.55
N ASP A 39 -1.93 -4.86 -11.27
CA ASP A 39 -1.90 -5.45 -9.92
C ASP A 39 -0.46 -5.75 -9.48
N GLY A 40 -0.16 -5.51 -8.21
CA GLY A 40 1.11 -5.85 -7.59
C GLY A 40 1.96 -4.66 -7.12
N ALA A 41 3.22 -4.97 -6.82
CA ALA A 41 4.17 -4.04 -6.25
C ALA A 41 4.93 -3.25 -7.33
N SER A 42 5.17 -1.98 -7.05
CA SER A 42 6.08 -1.13 -7.83
C SER A 42 7.05 -0.42 -6.90
N LEU A 43 8.34 -0.45 -7.25
CA LEU A 43 9.40 0.21 -6.52
C LEU A 43 10.23 1.05 -7.47
N TYR A 44 10.46 2.29 -7.11
CA TYR A 44 11.30 3.22 -7.87
C TYR A 44 12.37 3.82 -6.95
N ASP A 45 13.60 3.85 -7.43
CA ASP A 45 14.69 4.57 -6.79
C ASP A 45 14.69 6.01 -7.30
N LEU A 46 14.36 6.97 -6.45
CA LEU A 46 14.22 8.38 -6.83
C LEU A 46 15.56 9.11 -6.93
N GLN A 47 16.66 8.52 -6.45
CA GLN A 47 18.00 9.08 -6.60
C GLN A 47 18.59 8.68 -7.96
N ALA A 48 18.42 7.41 -8.34
CA ALA A 48 18.94 6.87 -9.59
C ALA A 48 17.97 7.05 -10.78
N ASP A 49 16.67 7.09 -10.52
CA ASP A 49 15.59 7.14 -11.52
C ASP A 49 14.46 8.09 -11.05
N PRO A 50 14.72 9.42 -11.01
CA PRO A 50 13.72 10.39 -10.59
C PRO A 50 12.49 10.44 -11.50
N GLU A 51 12.61 9.95 -12.73
CA GLU A 51 11.53 9.86 -13.72
C GLU A 51 10.67 8.59 -13.56
N GLU A 52 10.99 7.71 -12.59
CA GLU A 52 10.21 6.50 -12.25
C GLU A 52 10.01 5.57 -13.46
N THR A 53 11.02 5.47 -14.32
CA THR A 53 10.99 4.69 -15.57
C THR A 53 11.22 3.19 -15.35
N ARG A 54 11.85 2.81 -14.24
CA ARG A 54 12.29 1.44 -13.95
C ARG A 54 11.67 0.91 -12.66
N ASN A 55 10.75 -0.05 -12.80
CA ASN A 55 10.21 -0.78 -11.66
C ASN A 55 11.23 -1.81 -11.13
N LEU A 56 11.67 -1.62 -9.90
CA LEU A 56 12.61 -2.47 -9.15
C LEU A 56 11.94 -3.48 -8.21
N ALA A 57 10.60 -3.53 -8.19
CA ALA A 57 9.88 -4.46 -7.32
C ALA A 57 10.20 -5.92 -7.67
N GLY A 58 10.34 -6.77 -6.65
CA GLY A 58 10.69 -8.18 -6.78
C GLY A 58 12.17 -8.45 -7.09
N GLN A 59 13.01 -7.41 -7.22
CA GLN A 59 14.44 -7.55 -7.53
C GLN A 59 15.32 -7.60 -6.26
N ASN A 60 14.72 -7.87 -5.09
CA ASN A 60 15.39 -7.87 -3.77
C ASN A 60 16.11 -6.54 -3.45
N HIS A 61 15.55 -5.43 -3.90
CA HIS A 61 16.13 -4.12 -3.62
C HIS A 61 16.00 -3.79 -2.12
N PRO A 62 17.04 -3.27 -1.44
CA PRO A 62 16.99 -3.01 0.01
C PRO A 62 15.84 -2.09 0.44
N SER A 63 15.51 -1.11 -0.40
CA SER A 63 14.39 -0.18 -0.16
C SER A 63 13.02 -0.86 -0.22
N GLU A 64 12.89 -2.01 -0.92
CA GLU A 64 11.62 -2.72 -1.08
C GLU A 64 11.09 -3.20 0.26
N GLN A 65 11.89 -3.97 0.98
CA GLN A 65 11.51 -4.54 2.27
C GLN A 65 11.22 -3.43 3.28
N ARG A 66 12.10 -2.43 3.34
CA ARG A 66 11.96 -1.29 4.26
C ARG A 66 10.66 -0.51 4.03
N LEU A 67 10.32 -0.20 2.77
CA LEU A 67 9.12 0.56 2.45
C LEU A 67 7.84 -0.28 2.57
N SER A 68 7.90 -1.56 2.21
CA SER A 68 6.82 -2.52 2.44
C SER A 68 6.47 -2.63 3.93
N ASP A 69 7.47 -2.78 4.79
CA ASP A 69 7.27 -2.83 6.25
C ASP A 69 6.69 -1.53 6.81
N LEU A 70 7.18 -0.37 6.35
CA LEU A 70 6.63 0.92 6.73
C LEU A 70 5.17 1.07 6.31
N LEU A 71 4.82 0.66 5.09
CA LEU A 71 3.47 0.73 4.57
C LEU A 71 2.53 -0.22 5.32
N ARG A 72 3.00 -1.43 5.65
CA ARG A 72 2.27 -2.41 6.48
C ARG A 72 2.01 -1.88 7.89
N ARG A 73 3.02 -1.26 8.53
CA ARG A 73 2.87 -0.64 9.86
C ARG A 73 1.87 0.51 9.82
N TRP A 74 2.01 1.42 8.86
CA TRP A 74 1.06 2.52 8.69
C TRP A 74 -0.39 2.02 8.47
N LEU A 75 -0.57 0.96 7.69
CA LEU A 75 -1.88 0.34 7.50
C LEU A 75 -2.41 -0.30 8.80
N ALA A 76 -1.56 -0.99 9.55
CA ALA A 76 -1.91 -1.58 10.84
C ALA A 76 -2.27 -0.49 11.88
N GLU A 77 -1.56 0.63 11.90
CA GLU A 77 -1.87 1.79 12.75
C GLU A 77 -3.20 2.41 12.36
N ARG A 78 -3.49 2.61 11.06
CA ARG A 78 -4.82 3.09 10.61
C ARG A 78 -5.93 2.12 11.00
N ARG A 79 -5.70 0.80 10.92
CA ARG A 79 -6.67 -0.22 11.35
C ARG A 79 -6.82 -0.29 12.87
N GLY A 80 -5.74 -0.11 13.63
CA GLY A 80 -5.76 -0.11 15.10
C GLY A 80 -6.36 1.16 15.70
N VAL A 81 -6.21 2.31 15.03
CA VAL A 81 -6.93 3.55 15.35
C VAL A 81 -8.41 3.44 14.95
N ALA A 82 -8.73 2.61 13.95
CA ALA A 82 -10.09 2.20 13.63
C ALA A 82 -10.61 1.06 14.54
N ALA A 83 -10.44 1.21 15.87
CA ALA A 83 -10.97 0.35 16.94
C ALA A 83 -10.54 -1.15 16.93
N PRO A 84 -10.48 -1.80 18.11
CA PRO A 84 -10.24 -3.24 18.19
C PRO A 84 -11.44 -3.98 17.58
N VAL A 85 -11.23 -4.61 16.42
CA VAL A 85 -12.12 -5.64 15.91
C VAL A 85 -12.01 -6.87 16.82
N ASN A 86 -12.89 -6.94 17.82
CA ASN A 86 -13.32 -8.24 18.33
C ASN A 86 -13.75 -9.09 17.11
N PRO A 87 -13.38 -10.38 17.01
CA PRO A 87 -13.86 -11.25 15.95
C PRO A 87 -15.35 -11.53 16.17
N ARG A 88 -16.20 -10.59 15.78
CA ARG A 88 -17.63 -10.84 15.60
C ARG A 88 -17.83 -11.38 14.21
N GLU A 89 -18.51 -12.52 14.14
CA GLU A 89 -19.02 -13.10 12.90
C GLU A 89 -19.67 -12.02 12.03
N PRO A 90 -19.45 -12.05 10.70
CA PRO A 90 -20.00 -11.04 9.81
C PRO A 90 -21.52 -11.01 9.95
N SER A 91 -22.05 -9.82 10.24
CA SER A 91 -23.49 -9.59 10.36
C SER A 91 -24.17 -9.88 9.02
N ASP A 92 -25.44 -10.29 9.06
CA ASP A 92 -26.21 -10.69 7.87
C ASP A 92 -26.23 -9.63 6.75
N GLU A 93 -26.09 -8.35 7.09
CA GLU A 93 -25.98 -7.25 6.12
C GLU A 93 -24.67 -7.28 5.31
N GLU A 94 -23.55 -7.61 5.95
CA GLU A 94 -22.24 -7.77 5.29
C GLU A 94 -22.20 -9.02 4.42
N LYS A 95 -22.82 -10.12 4.89
CA LYS A 95 -23.00 -11.33 4.07
C LYS A 95 -23.87 -11.05 2.84
N ALA A 96 -24.95 -10.29 3.00
CA ALA A 96 -25.81 -9.89 1.89
C ALA A 96 -25.07 -9.00 0.88
N ARG A 97 -24.20 -8.10 1.37
CA ARG A 97 -23.37 -7.23 0.52
C ARG A 97 -22.32 -8.02 -0.26
N LEU A 98 -21.67 -9.01 0.35
CA LEU A 98 -20.69 -9.88 -0.32
C LEU A 98 -21.35 -10.77 -1.38
N LYS A 99 -22.55 -11.30 -1.07
CA LYS A 99 -23.35 -12.08 -2.02
C LYS A 99 -23.82 -11.23 -3.21
N ALA A 100 -24.21 -9.98 -2.98
CA ALA A 100 -24.59 -9.05 -4.04
C ALA A 100 -23.41 -8.66 -4.96
N LEU A 101 -22.17 -8.76 -4.47
CA LEU A 101 -20.94 -8.53 -5.22
C LEU A 101 -20.36 -9.80 -5.86
N GLY A 102 -21.05 -10.95 -5.75
CA GLY A 102 -20.66 -12.21 -6.39
C GLY A 102 -19.54 -12.98 -5.68
N TYR A 103 -19.17 -12.58 -4.46
CA TYR A 103 -18.24 -13.31 -3.59
C TYR A 103 -19.02 -14.01 -2.48
N GLY A 104 -19.83 -15.01 -2.86
CA GLY A 104 -20.64 -15.82 -1.95
C GLY A 104 -20.84 -17.23 -2.46
#